data_AF-A0A2M8DTR4-F1
#
_entry.id   AF-A0A2M8DTR4-F1
#
_cell.length_a   1.000
_cell.length_b   1.000
_cell.length_c   1.000
_cell.angle_alpha   90.00
_cell.angle_beta   90.00
_cell.angle_gamma   90.00
#
_symmetry.space_group_name_H-M   'P 1'
#
loop_
_entity.id
_entity.type
_entity.pdbx_description
1 polymer ?
#
loop_
_entity_poly.entity_id
_entity_poly.type
_entity_poly.pdbx_seq_one_letter_code
_entity_poly.pdbx_strand_id
1 'polypeptide(L)'
;MSDAGINKSAILLMTLGADEAAEVMKYLEPKEVQKISTAMVALKNLNRDQIAEVFEEFHLSAAEKTTIGMDSDGYIRNMLNKALGDD
;
A
#
# COMPACT_ATOMS: atom_id res chain seq x y z
N MET A 1 -10.53 -1.87 12.97
CA MET A 1 -9.37 -2.55 12.36
C MET A 1 -9.02 -3.77 13.21
N SER A 2 -8.84 -4.93 12.57
CA SER A 2 -8.23 -6.10 13.23
C SER A 2 -6.72 -5.91 13.35
N ASP A 3 -6.08 -6.61 14.30
CA ASP A 3 -4.62 -6.56 14.47
C ASP A 3 -3.87 -7.02 13.20
N ALA A 4 -4.45 -7.99 12.48
CA ALA A 4 -3.95 -8.40 11.17
C ALA A 4 -3.96 -7.24 10.16
N GLY A 5 -5.06 -6.47 10.07
CA GLY A 5 -5.13 -5.33 9.15
C GLY A 5 -4.15 -4.21 9.50
N ILE A 6 -3.90 -3.99 10.80
CA ILE A 6 -2.90 -3.02 11.27
C ILE A 6 -1.50 -3.45 10.83
N ASN A 7 -1.14 -4.73 11.03
CA ASN A 7 0.16 -5.25 10.62
C ASN A 7 0.36 -5.17 9.10
N LYS A 8 -0.65 -5.55 8.31
CA LYS A 8 -0.59 -5.44 6.84
C LYS A 8 -0.44 -3.99 6.38
N SER A 9 -1.17 -3.07 7.00
CA SER A 9 -1.05 -1.63 6.72
C SER A 9 0.36 -1.10 7.06
N ALA A 10 0.92 -1.53 8.20
CA ALA A 10 2.27 -1.16 8.60
C ALA A 10 3.32 -1.68 7.59
N ILE A 11 3.21 -2.95 7.16
CA ILE A 11 4.09 -3.52 6.13
C ILE A 11 4.02 -2.71 4.84
N LEU A 12 2.81 -2.43 4.33
CA LEU A 12 2.61 -1.67 3.10
C LEU A 12 3.20 -0.26 3.19
N LEU A 13 2.95 0.46 4.29
CA LEU A 13 3.46 1.81 4.45
C LEU A 13 5.00 1.84 4.60
N MET A 14 5.59 0.83 5.24
CA MET A 14 7.06 0.70 5.33
C MET A 14 7.71 0.46 3.97
N THR A 15 7.00 -0.10 2.99
CA THR A 15 7.55 -0.33 1.63
C THR A 15 7.41 0.89 0.73
N LEU A 16 6.50 1.81 1.03
CA LEU A 16 6.34 3.06 0.27
C LEU A 16 7.47 4.05 0.49
N GLY A 17 8.09 4.04 1.68
CA GLY A 17 9.05 5.07 2.09
C GLY A 17 8.41 6.12 2.99
N ALA A 18 9.25 6.93 3.64
CA ALA A 18 8.81 7.84 4.70
C ALA A 18 7.88 8.96 4.19
N ASP A 19 8.18 9.55 3.05
CA ASP A 19 7.44 10.69 2.51
C ASP A 19 6.06 10.26 2.02
N GLU A 20 6.00 9.18 1.23
CA GLU A 20 4.76 8.61 0.72
C GLU A 20 3.87 8.07 1.85
N ALA A 21 4.45 7.39 2.83
CA ALA A 21 3.71 6.91 3.99
C ALA A 21 3.11 8.08 4.80
N ALA A 22 3.84 9.19 4.93
CA ALA A 22 3.35 10.38 5.62
C ALA A 22 2.14 11.00 4.91
N GLU A 23 2.13 11.05 3.58
CA GLU A 23 0.96 11.50 2.81
C GLU A 23 -0.26 10.61 3.06
N VAL A 24 -0.09 9.28 3.12
CA VAL A 24 -1.20 8.37 3.45
C VAL A 24 -1.69 8.57 4.89
N MET A 25 -0.79 8.76 5.85
CA MET A 25 -1.16 8.95 7.26
C MET A 25 -2.01 10.20 7.51
N LYS A 26 -1.95 11.23 6.65
CA LYS A 26 -2.79 12.44 6.77
C LYS A 26 -4.29 12.14 6.66
N TYR A 27 -4.67 11.02 6.07
CA TYR A 27 -6.06 10.61 5.88
C TYR A 27 -6.61 9.75 7.02
N LEU A 28 -5.80 9.45 8.03
CA LEU A 28 -6.15 8.56 9.14
C LEU A 28 -6.48 9.35 10.40
N GLU A 29 -7.35 8.79 11.24
CA GLU A 29 -7.58 9.36 12.56
C GLU A 29 -6.34 9.21 13.46
N PRO A 30 -6.10 10.10 14.45
CA PRO A 30 -4.93 10.03 15.33
C PRO A 30 -4.73 8.66 16.00
N LYS A 31 -5.83 7.99 16.35
CA LYS A 31 -5.81 6.64 16.96
C LYS A 31 -5.33 5.56 15.99
N GLU A 32 -5.63 5.69 14.70
CA GLU A 32 -5.19 4.76 13.67
C GLU A 32 -3.71 4.95 13.36
N VAL A 33 -3.27 6.21 13.24
CA VAL A 33 -1.85 6.58 13.11
C VAL A 33 -1.03 5.98 14.26
N GLN A 34 -1.50 6.10 15.50
CA GLN A 34 -0.81 5.53 16.67
C GLN A 34 -0.70 4.00 16.59
N LYS A 35 -1.78 3.31 16.20
CA LYS A 35 -1.78 1.85 16.09
C LYS A 35 -0.81 1.36 15.02
N ILE A 36 -0.85 1.99 13.85
CA ILE A 36 -0.01 1.62 12.71
C ILE A 36 1.46 1.91 13.00
N SER A 37 1.79 3.10 13.53
CA SER A 37 3.17 3.44 13.90
C SER A 37 3.74 2.50 14.97
N THR A 38 2.93 2.10 15.95
CA THR A 38 3.33 1.09 16.95
C THR A 38 3.64 -0.26 16.30
N ALA A 39 2.80 -0.70 15.35
CA ALA A 39 3.03 -1.93 14.61
C ALA A 39 4.30 -1.85 13.73
N MET A 40 4.55 -0.73 13.06
CA MET A 40 5.77 -0.52 12.26
C MET A 40 7.04 -0.70 13.09
N VAL A 41 7.06 -0.20 14.33
CA VAL A 41 8.21 -0.35 15.24
C VAL A 41 8.35 -1.80 15.74
N ALA A 42 7.24 -2.50 15.93
CA ALA A 42 7.24 -3.88 16.42
C ALA A 42 7.64 -4.90 15.34
N LEU A 43 7.31 -4.63 14.07
CA LEU A 43 7.64 -5.49 12.94
C LEU A 43 9.15 -5.47 12.67
N LYS A 44 9.77 -6.65 12.69
CA LYS A 44 11.20 -6.86 12.41
C LYS A 44 11.37 -8.05 11.48
N ASN A 45 12.40 -8.02 10.65
CA ASN A 45 12.81 -9.13 9.79
C ASN A 45 11.69 -9.64 8.86
N LEU A 46 10.96 -8.71 8.22
CA LEU A 46 9.99 -9.06 7.19
C LEU A 46 10.71 -9.75 6.04
N ASN A 47 10.25 -10.94 5.67
CA ASN A 47 10.77 -11.63 4.49
C ASN A 47 10.04 -11.16 3.22
N ARG A 48 10.62 -11.46 2.06
CA ARG A 48 10.06 -11.04 0.76
C ARG A 48 8.66 -11.60 0.51
N ASP A 49 8.40 -12.83 0.95
CA ASP A 49 7.12 -13.51 0.71
C ASP A 49 5.98 -12.84 1.49
N GLN A 50 6.24 -12.44 2.74
CA GLN A 50 5.29 -11.70 3.57
C GLN A 50 4.95 -10.33 2.98
N ILE A 51 5.95 -9.64 2.44
CA ILE A 51 5.73 -8.37 1.76
C ILE A 51 4.89 -8.59 0.50
N ALA A 52 5.25 -9.58 -0.33
CA ALA A 52 4.55 -9.91 -1.57
C ALA A 52 3.07 -10.27 -1.31
N GLU A 53 2.79 -11.05 -0.26
CA GLU A 53 1.43 -11.42 0.13
C GLU A 53 0.58 -10.17 0.48
N VAL A 54 1.14 -9.23 1.24
CA VAL A 54 0.45 -7.98 1.59
C VAL A 54 0.18 -7.12 0.36
N PHE A 55 1.13 -7.06 -0.57
CA PHE A 55 0.96 -6.33 -1.83
C PHE A 55 -0.14 -6.93 -2.71
N GLU A 56 -0.18 -8.26 -2.83
CA GLU A 56 -1.20 -8.95 -3.61
C GLU A 56 -2.60 -8.70 -3.05
N GLU A 57 -2.77 -8.83 -1.74
CA GLU A 57 -4.05 -8.56 -1.09
C GLU A 57 -4.49 -7.09 -1.23
N PHE A 58 -3.54 -6.15 -1.10
CA PHE A 58 -3.81 -4.74 -1.35
C PHE A 58 -4.22 -4.50 -2.80
N HIS A 59 -3.53 -5.11 -3.77
CA HIS A 59 -3.84 -4.98 -5.19
C HIS A 59 -5.26 -5.46 -5.51
N LEU A 60 -5.62 -6.66 -5.04
CA LEU A 60 -6.97 -7.21 -5.22
C LEU A 60 -8.03 -6.32 -4.57
N SER A 61 -7.79 -5.90 -3.32
CA SER A 61 -8.72 -5.02 -2.57
C SER A 61 -8.89 -3.65 -3.22
N ALA A 62 -7.81 -3.11 -3.80
CA ALA A 62 -7.83 -1.84 -4.52
C ALA A 62 -8.55 -1.98 -5.85
N ALA A 63 -8.34 -3.09 -6.58
CA ALA A 63 -9.02 -3.37 -7.84
C ALA A 63 -10.54 -3.50 -7.68
N GLU A 64 -11.02 -4.04 -6.56
CA GLU A 64 -12.47 -4.08 -6.25
C GLU A 64 -13.07 -2.71 -5.95
N LYS A 65 -12.27 -1.79 -5.40
CA LYS A 65 -12.71 -0.44 -4.98
C LYS A 65 -12.44 0.64 -6.00
N THR A 66 -11.69 0.34 -7.04
CA THR A 66 -11.35 1.25 -8.13
C THR A 66 -11.93 0.72 -9.44
N THR A 67 -12.34 1.62 -10.34
CA THR A 67 -12.81 1.23 -11.68
C THR A 67 -11.70 0.61 -12.56
N ILE A 68 -10.49 0.46 -12.03
CA ILE A 68 -9.32 -0.15 -12.70
C ILE A 68 -9.62 -1.60 -13.14
N GLY A 69 -10.57 -2.29 -12.49
CA GLY A 69 -11.05 -3.60 -12.94
C GLY A 69 -11.96 -3.60 -14.18
N MET A 70 -12.46 -2.44 -14.64
CA MET A 70 -13.31 -2.33 -15.85
C MET A 70 -12.57 -1.79 -17.09
N ASP A 71 -11.37 -1.22 -16.94
CA ASP A 71 -10.55 -0.67 -18.04
C ASP A 71 -9.04 -0.77 -17.74
N SER A 72 -8.58 -1.95 -17.32
CA SER A 72 -7.18 -2.21 -16.95
C SER A 72 -6.19 -1.95 -18.10
N ASP A 73 -6.64 -2.13 -19.34
CA ASP A 73 -5.82 -1.91 -20.54
C ASP A 73 -5.44 -0.44 -20.74
N GLY A 74 -6.38 0.49 -20.52
CA GLY A 74 -6.12 1.93 -20.60
C GLY A 74 -5.19 2.43 -19.50
N TYR A 75 -5.38 1.92 -18.29
CA TYR A 75 -4.53 2.26 -17.14
C TYR A 75 -3.09 1.75 -17.32
N ILE A 76 -2.91 0.50 -17.76
CA ILE A 76 -1.57 -0.08 -18.00
C ILE A 76 -0.83 0.68 -19.10
N ARG A 77 -1.51 1.05 -20.21
CA ARG A 77 -0.88 1.88 -21.26
C ARG A 77 -0.41 3.23 -20.71
N ASN A 78 -1.24 3.93 -19.96
CA ASN A 78 -0.89 5.24 -19.41
C ASN A 78 0.25 5.14 -18.38
N MET A 79 0.29 4.08 -17.58
CA MET A 79 1.37 3.81 -16.64
C MET A 79 2.68 3.54 -17.39
N LEU A 80 2.65 2.70 -18.43
CA LEU A 80 3.81 2.38 -19.25
C LEU A 80 4.35 3.60 -19.98
N ASN A 81 3.50 4.45 -20.57
CA ASN A 81 3.93 5.70 -21.22
C ASN A 81 4.62 6.64 -20.22
N LYS A 82 4.08 6.79 -19.01
CA LYS A 82 4.70 7.61 -17.96
C LYS A 82 6.02 7.05 -17.44
N ALA A 83 6.14 5.73 -17.35
CA ALA A 83 7.34 5.07 -16.84
C ALA A 83 8.47 5.00 -17.88
N LEU A 84 8.12 4.92 -19.16
CA LEU A 84 9.08 4.87 -20.27
C LEU A 84 9.56 6.26 -20.68
N GLY A 85 8.82 7.31 -20.31
CA GLY A 85 9.07 8.66 -20.80
C GLY A 85 8.67 8.75 -22.27
N ASP A 86 7.63 9.53 -22.55
CA ASP A 86 7.46 10.00 -23.92
C ASP A 86 8.64 10.95 -24.23
N ASP A 87 9.22 10.84 -25.42
CA ASP A 87 10.05 11.92 -25.97
C ASP A 87 9.24 13.24 -25.98
#